data_AF-A0A3N0EHG3-F1
#
_entry.id   AF-A0A3N0EHG3-F1
#
_cell.length_a   1.000
_cell.length_b   1.000
_cell.length_c   1.000
_cell.angle_alpha   90.00
_cell.angle_beta   90.00
_cell.angle_gamma   90.00
#
_symmetry.space_group_name_H-M   'P 1'
#
loop_
_entity.id
_entity.type
_entity.pdbx_description
1 polymer ?
#
loop_
_entity_poly.entity_id
_entity_poly.type
_entity_poly.pdbx_seq_one_letter_code
_entity_poly.pdbx_strand_id
1 'polypeptide(L)' 'MHKIDVMEAFYYLDSEAKPDGNHLVHTFACTMKEKPFPIKLGWQKNSQSALKKATKYYEHVKLCDKCTGKT' A
#
# COMPACT_ATOMS: atom_id res chain seq x y z
N MET A 1 17.18 6.65 -11.01
CA MET A 1 15.95 5.93 -10.59
C MET A 1 15.64 6.36 -9.17
N HIS A 2 14.82 7.39 -8.98
CA HIS A 2 14.51 7.92 -7.64
C HIS A 2 13.55 6.95 -6.93
N LYS A 3 14.10 6.10 -6.05
CA LYS A 3 13.31 5.35 -5.08
C LYS A 3 12.78 6.35 -4.07
N ILE A 4 11.51 6.72 -4.19
CA ILE A 4 10.79 7.32 -3.07
C ILE A 4 10.55 6.17 -2.08
N ASP A 5 11.53 5.95 -1.21
CA ASP A 5 11.33 5.19 0.02
C ASP A 5 10.34 6.00 0.84
N VAL A 6 9.06 5.70 0.67
CA VAL A 6 8.01 6.23 1.53
C VAL A 6 8.45 5.87 2.95
N MET A 7 8.73 6.89 3.74
CA MET A 7 9.35 6.77 5.07
C MET A 7 8.45 5.98 6.03
N GLU A 8 8.88 5.88 7.29
CA GLU A 8 8.06 5.27 8.32
C GLU A 8 6.66 5.90 8.36
N ALA A 9 5.65 5.07 8.12
CA ALA A 9 4.27 5.49 8.03
C ALA A 9 3.35 4.36 8.48
N PHE A 10 2.10 4.69 8.78
CA PHE A 10 1.07 3.68 8.97
C PHE A 10 0.49 3.28 7.61
N TYR A 11 0.49 1.98 7.31
CA TYR A 11 0.03 1.45 6.03
C TYR A 11 -1.28 0.67 6.15
N TYR A 12 -2.03 0.68 5.05
CA TYR A 12 -3.25 -0.07 4.83
C TYR A 12 -3.16 -0.84 3.52
N LEU A 13 -3.89 -1.94 3.45
CA LEU A 13 -4.05 -2.76 2.25
C LEU A 13 -5.53 -2.77 1.90
N ASP A 14 -5.86 -2.50 0.64
CA ASP A 14 -7.21 -2.63 0.13
C ASP A 14 -7.65 -4.09 0.15
N SER A 15 -8.85 -4.33 0.67
CA SER A 15 -9.50 -5.64 0.73
C SER A 15 -9.93 -6.16 -0.65
N GLU A 16 -10.13 -5.26 -1.61
CA GLU A 16 -10.49 -5.58 -2.99
C GLU A 16 -9.30 -5.40 -3.93
N ALA A 17 -9.19 -6.30 -4.90
CA ALA A 17 -8.26 -6.14 -6.01
C ALA A 17 -8.75 -5.05 -6.98
N LYS A 18 -7.80 -4.39 -7.64
CA LYS A 18 -8.06 -3.59 -8.85
C LYS A 18 -8.40 -4.52 -10.03
N PRO A 19 -8.92 -3.99 -11.16
CA PRO A 19 -9.20 -4.79 -12.35
C PRO A 19 -8.01 -5.60 -12.90
N ASP A 20 -6.78 -5.20 -12.55
CA ASP A 20 -5.54 -5.90 -12.89
C ASP A 20 -5.18 -7.03 -11.91
N GLY A 21 -6.06 -7.34 -10.95
CA GLY A 21 -5.86 -8.37 -9.93
C GLY A 21 -4.97 -7.95 -8.75
N ASN A 22 -4.41 -6.73 -8.73
CA ASN A 22 -3.54 -6.29 -7.64
C ASN A 22 -4.32 -5.61 -6.52
N HIS A 23 -4.00 -5.96 -5.28
CA HIS A 23 -4.43 -5.21 -4.10
C HIS A 23 -3.46 -4.07 -3.83
N LEU A 24 -3.99 -2.89 -3.50
CA LEU A 24 -3.15 -1.70 -3.30
C LEU A 24 -2.81 -1.47 -1.83
N VAL A 25 -1.55 -1.16 -1.60
CA VAL A 25 -1.02 -0.71 -0.32
C VAL A 25 -0.93 0.81 -0.34
N HIS A 26 -1.52 1.42 0.68
CA HIS A 26 -1.62 2.87 0.86
C HIS A 26 -0.99 3.30 2.18
N THR A 27 -0.46 4.50 2.24
CA THR A 27 -0.17 5.15 3.53
C THR A 27 -1.45 5.72 4.13
N PHE A 28 -1.43 6.01 5.44
CA PHE A 28 -2.52 6.70 6.13
C PHE A 28 -2.86 8.05 5.50
N ALA A 29 -1.86 8.77 4.99
CA ALA A 29 -2.04 10.07 4.36
C ALA A 29 -2.65 10.00 2.94
N CYS A 30 -2.84 8.80 2.38
CA CYS A 30 -3.40 8.66 1.05
C CYS A 30 -4.88 9.02 1.02
N THR A 31 -5.22 10.09 0.29
CA THR A 31 -6.60 10.56 0.11
C THR A 31 -7.43 9.64 -0.78
N MET A 32 -6.80 8.79 -1.59
CA MET A 32 -7.44 7.82 -2.49
C MET A 32 -7.78 6.49 -1.81
N LYS A 33 -7.76 6.45 -0.47
CA LYS A 33 -8.19 5.29 0.30
C LYS A 33 -9.72 5.21 0.28
N GLU A 34 -10.26 4.78 -0.84
CA GLU A 34 -11.69 4.84 -1.13
C GLU A 34 -12.46 3.59 -0.66
N LYS A 35 -11.76 2.57 -0.13
CA LYS A 35 -12.33 1.23 -0.01
C LYS A 35 -12.86 0.91 1.40
N PRO A 36 -14.08 0.35 1.50
CA PRO A 36 -14.61 -0.11 2.76
C PRO A 36 -13.80 -1.30 3.27
N PHE A 37 -13.49 -1.30 4.56
CA PHE A 37 -12.75 -2.36 5.28
C PHE A 37 -11.29 -2.59 4.82
N PRO A 38 -10.42 -1.57 4.89
CA PRO A 38 -8.99 -1.75 4.63
C PRO A 38 -8.33 -2.61 5.71
N ILE A 39 -7.45 -3.52 5.30
CA ILE A 39 -6.63 -4.31 6.21
C ILE A 39 -5.53 -3.40 6.78
N LYS A 40 -5.44 -3.31 8.11
CA LYS A 40 -4.42 -2.52 8.79
C LYS A 40 -3.08 -3.27 8.76
N LEU A 41 -2.11 -2.77 8.01
CA LEU A 41 -0.73 -3.30 8.04
C LEU A 41 0.06 -2.73 9.23
N GLY A 42 -0.37 -1.59 9.78
CA GLY A 42 0.28 -0.95 10.93
C GLY A 42 1.41 -0.01 10.53
N TRP A 43 2.16 0.48 11.52
CA TRP A 43 3.39 1.21 11.30
C TRP A 43 4.45 0.30 10.66
N GLN A 44 5.10 0.80 9.63
CA GLN A 44 6.12 0.09 8.86
C GLN A 44 7.26 1.05 8.55
N LYS A 45 8.50 0.57 8.64
CA LYS A 45 9.71 1.38 8.42
C LYS A 45 9.78 2.00 7.02
N ASN A 46 9.22 1.30 6.03
CA ASN A 46 9.10 1.78 4.66
C ASN A 46 8.07 0.98 3.87
N SER A 47 7.85 1.43 2.63
CA SER A 47 6.90 0.82 1.70
C SER A 47 7.23 -0.63 1.35
N GLN A 48 8.51 -1.01 1.30
CA GLN A 48 8.91 -2.39 1.05
C GLN A 48 8.52 -3.34 2.18
N SER A 49 8.67 -2.92 3.45
CA SER A 49 8.24 -3.76 4.57
C SER A 49 6.72 -3.87 4.63
N ALA A 50 6.00 -2.79 4.27
CA ALA A 50 4.55 -2.83 4.09
C ALA A 50 4.12 -3.83 3.01
N LEU A 51 4.75 -3.82 1.83
CA LEU A 51 4.49 -4.80 0.77
C LEU A 51 4.74 -6.24 1.23
N LYS A 52 5.89 -6.50 1.87
CA LYS A 52 6.21 -7.84 2.41
C LYS A 52 5.19 -8.31 3.45
N LYS A 53 4.58 -7.40 4.21
CA LYS A 53 3.50 -7.74 5.14
C LYS A 53 2.18 -7.96 4.39
N ALA A 54 1.89 -7.17 3.36
CA ALA A 54 0.71 -7.28 2.53
C ALA A 54 0.65 -8.63 1.77
N THR A 55 1.79 -9.17 1.33
CA THR A 55 1.85 -10.48 0.66
C THR A 55 1.41 -11.66 1.53
N LYS A 56 1.24 -11.46 2.84
CA LYS A 56 0.66 -12.47 3.75
C LYS A 56 -0.85 -12.60 3.62
N TYR A 57 -1.52 -11.60 3.03
CA TYR A 57 -2.97 -11.55 2.85
C TYR A 57 -3.36 -11.91 1.42
N TYR A 58 -2.62 -11.39 0.42
CA TYR A 58 -2.88 -11.63 -1.00
C TYR A 58 -1.57 -11.83 -1.75
N GLU A 59 -1.58 -12.68 -2.78
CA GLU A 59 -0.38 -12.96 -3.59
C GLU A 59 0.04 -11.75 -4.44
N HIS A 60 -0.93 -11.02 -5.00
CA HIS A 60 -0.69 -9.88 -5.88
C HIS A 60 -0.96 -8.56 -5.13
N VAL A 61 0.11 -7.90 -4.70
CA VAL A 61 0.06 -6.61 -3.99
C VAL A 61 0.99 -5.59 -4.62
N LYS A 62 0.55 -4.33 -4.68
CA LYS A 62 1.34 -3.20 -5.20
C LYS A 62 1.17 -1.97 -4.32
N LEU A 63 2.15 -1.07 -4.36
CA LEU A 63 1.98 0.25 -3.75
C LEU A 63 1.08 1.10 -4.64
N CYS A 64 0.25 1.92 -4.02
CA CYS A 64 -0.46 2.96 -4.73
C CYS A 64 0.54 3.95 -5.36
N ASP A 65 0.44 4.19 -6.67
CA ASP A 65 1.37 5.08 -7.38
C ASP A 65 1.39 6.50 -6.80
N LYS A 66 0.24 6.99 -6.31
CA LYS A 66 0.13 8.28 -5.60
C LYS A 66 0.87 8.28 -4.26
N CYS A 67 0.90 7.16 -3.55
CA CYS A 67 1.72 7.00 -2.34
C CYS A 67 3.22 6.96 -2.65
N THR A 68 3.60 6.58 -3.87
CA THR A 68 5.00 6.53 -4.30
C THR A 68 5.50 7.85 -4.91
N GLY A 69 4.68 8.90 -4.94
CA GLY A 69 5.03 10.19 -5.57
C GLY A 69 5.19 10.12 -7.09
N LYS A 70 4.73 9.05 -7.74
CA LYS A 70 4.64 8.98 -9.21
C LYS A 70 3.35 9.66 -9.65
N THR A 71 3.44 10.95 -9.88
CA THR A 71 2.52 11.72 -10.74
C THR A 71 3.04 11.75 -12.16
#